data_AF-A0A368G8M8-F1
#
_entry.id   AF-A0A368G8M8-F1
#
_cell.length_a   1.000
_cell.length_b   1.000
_cell.length_c   1.000
_cell.angle_alpha   90.00
_cell.angle_beta   90.00
_cell.angle_gamma   90.00
#
_symmetry.space_group_name_H-M   'P 1'
#
loop_
_entity.id
_entity.type
_entity.pdbx_description
1 polymer ?
#
loop_
_entity_poly.entity_id
_entity_poly.type
_entity_poly.pdbx_seq_one_letter_code
_entity_poly.pdbx_strand_id
1 'polypeptide(L)'
;MHEKEAHANLAVVNEKAPILLHNNAKPHVSRKTLQQLNELDNEVMRHPACLPDLSPTDYHSFKSLDNFIKGIVFENQTDAENAFDEFIASQGSL
;
A
#
# COMPACT_ATOMS: atom_id res chain seq x y z
N MET A 1 21.33 -2.29 39.73
CA MET A 1 20.93 -3.44 38.90
C MET A 1 19.41 -3.42 38.86
N HIS A 2 18.83 -2.63 37.97
CA HIS A 2 17.39 -2.48 37.84
C HIS A 2 17.01 -2.65 36.38
N GLU A 3 16.24 -3.72 36.18
CA GLU A 3 15.15 -3.92 35.25
C GLU A 3 15.43 -3.68 33.77
N LYS A 4 15.58 -4.83 33.09
CA LYS A 4 15.58 -5.02 31.65
C LYS A 4 14.14 -4.78 31.16
N GLU A 5 13.88 -3.62 30.57
CA GLU A 5 12.63 -3.36 29.87
C GLU A 5 12.55 -4.29 28.64
N ALA A 6 11.63 -5.24 28.70
CA ALA A 6 11.30 -6.09 27.57
C ALA A 6 10.52 -5.25 26.56
N HIS A 7 11.15 -4.95 25.43
CA HIS A 7 10.45 -4.48 24.25
C HIS A 7 9.43 -5.55 23.87
N ALA A 8 8.16 -5.29 24.15
CA ALA A 8 7.06 -6.09 23.65
C ALA A 8 7.04 -5.91 22.11
N ASN A 9 7.68 -6.84 21.40
CA ASN A 9 7.40 -7.07 20.00
C ASN A 9 5.92 -7.46 19.91
N LEU A 10 5.05 -6.48 19.64
CA LEU A 10 3.66 -6.72 19.34
C LEU A 10 3.58 -7.26 17.90
N ALA A 11 4.14 -8.45 17.67
CA ALA A 11 3.83 -9.23 16.50
C ALA A 11 2.41 -9.76 16.70
N VAL A 12 1.41 -8.92 16.41
CA VAL A 12 0.04 -9.38 16.20
C VAL A 12 0.07 -10.23 14.94
N VAL A 13 0.30 -11.52 15.10
CA VAL A 13 0.03 -12.50 14.04
C VAL A 13 -1.49 -12.52 13.89
N ASN A 14 -1.98 -11.72 12.95
CA ASN A 14 -3.39 -11.74 12.58
C ASN A 14 -3.64 -13.04 11.81
N GLU A 15 -4.20 -14.06 12.46
CA GLU A 15 -4.59 -15.35 11.86
C GLU A 15 -5.74 -15.24 10.84
N LYS A 16 -6.20 -14.02 10.53
CA LYS A 16 -7.27 -13.76 9.55
C LYS A 16 -6.67 -13.45 8.18
N ALA A 17 -7.36 -13.96 7.16
CA ALA A 17 -7.14 -13.63 5.76
C ALA A 17 -6.87 -12.12 5.56
N PRO A 18 -5.90 -11.73 4.71
CA PRO A 18 -5.68 -10.33 4.39
C PRO A 18 -6.93 -9.76 3.72
N ILE A 19 -7.29 -8.53 4.09
CA ILE A 19 -8.37 -7.80 3.43
C ILE A 19 -7.73 -6.88 2.39
N LEU A 20 -8.07 -7.09 1.11
CA LEU A 20 -7.61 -6.26 0.02
C LEU A 20 -8.64 -5.16 -0.27
N LEU A 21 -8.19 -3.92 -0.20
CA LEU A 21 -8.94 -2.73 -0.61
C LEU A 21 -8.35 -2.17 -1.91
N HIS A 22 -9.15 -2.16 -2.98
CA HIS A 22 -8.79 -1.58 -4.27
C HIS A 22 -10.00 -0.93 -4.93
N ASN A 23 -9.75 -0.06 -5.92
CA ASN A 23 -10.83 0.55 -6.71
C ASN A 23 -11.45 -0.45 -7.72
N ASN A 24 -12.55 -0.07 -8.36
CA ASN A 24 -13.28 -0.92 -9.31
C ASN A 24 -12.76 -0.83 -10.76
N ALA A 25 -11.48 -0.49 -11.00
CA ALA A 25 -10.95 -0.47 -12.36
C ALA A 25 -11.09 -1.85 -13.02
N LYS A 26 -11.34 -1.88 -14.34
CA LYS A 26 -11.64 -3.10 -15.11
C LYS A 26 -10.67 -4.27 -14.86
N PRO A 27 -9.34 -4.07 -14.73
CA PRO A 27 -8.43 -5.15 -14.41
C PRO A 27 -8.72 -5.80 -13.06
N HIS A 28 -9.02 -5.01 -12.02
CA HIS A 28 -9.23 -5.50 -10.65
C HIS A 28 -10.53 -6.29 -10.47
N VAL A 29 -11.57 -5.97 -11.25
CA VAL A 29 -12.85 -6.69 -11.24
C VAL A 29 -12.92 -7.80 -12.29
N SER A 30 -11.83 -8.08 -13.00
CA SER A 30 -11.79 -9.13 -14.01
C SER A 30 -11.93 -10.51 -13.35
N ARG A 31 -12.56 -11.46 -14.06
CA ARG A 31 -12.74 -12.83 -13.55
C ARG A 31 -11.41 -13.49 -13.18
N LYS A 32 -10.37 -13.25 -13.98
CA LYS A 32 -9.03 -13.79 -13.75
C LYS A 32 -8.44 -13.29 -12.44
N THR A 33 -8.54 -11.99 -12.18
CA THR A 33 -8.06 -11.38 -10.94
C THR A 33 -8.84 -11.86 -9.72
N LEU A 34 -10.17 -11.92 -9.80
CA LEU A 34 -11.00 -12.45 -8.70
C LEU A 34 -10.68 -13.91 -8.37
N GLN A 35 -10.40 -14.73 -9.39
CA GLN A 35 -9.98 -16.12 -9.17
C GLN A 35 -8.64 -16.19 -8.44
N GLN A 36 -7.64 -15.40 -8.86
CA GLN A 36 -6.33 -15.36 -8.19
C GLN A 36 -6.42 -14.85 -6.74
N LEU A 37 -7.29 -13.87 -6.47
CA LEU A 37 -7.49 -13.37 -5.10
C LEU A 37 -8.10 -14.44 -4.18
N ASN A 38 -9.01 -15.25 -4.72
CA ASN A 38 -9.57 -16.40 -4.01
C ASN A 38 -8.51 -17.50 -3.75
N GLU A 39 -7.64 -17.77 -4.72
CA GLU A 39 -6.52 -18.73 -4.56
C GLU A 39 -5.49 -18.29 -3.51
N LEU A 40 -5.37 -16.99 -3.28
CA LEU A 40 -4.47 -16.40 -2.28
C LEU A 40 -5.14 -16.16 -0.91
N ASP A 41 -6.36 -16.66 -0.71
CA ASP A 41 -7.17 -16.44 0.51
C ASP A 41 -7.30 -14.96 0.90
N ASN A 42 -7.40 -14.05 -0.09
CA ASN A 42 -7.62 -12.63 0.17
C ASN A 42 -9.11 -12.29 0.17
N GLU A 43 -9.59 -11.65 1.23
CA GLU A 43 -10.94 -11.10 1.27
C GLU A 43 -10.96 -9.76 0.53
N VAL A 44 -11.77 -9.65 -0.53
CA VAL A 44 -11.90 -8.39 -1.28
C VAL A 44 -13.02 -7.55 -0.65
N MET A 45 -12.65 -6.39 -0.09
CA MET A 45 -13.64 -5.45 0.43
C MET A 45 -14.38 -4.78 -0.73
N ARG A 46 -15.72 -4.84 -0.73
CA ARG A 46 -16.54 -4.19 -1.77
C ARG A 46 -16.36 -2.68 -1.71
N HIS A 47 -15.73 -2.12 -2.73
CA HIS A 47 -15.58 -0.69 -2.89
C HIS A 47 -16.82 -0.10 -3.62
N PRO A 48 -17.42 1.00 -3.15
CA PRO A 48 -18.47 1.71 -3.91
C PRO A 48 -17.95 2.16 -5.28
N ALA A 49 -18.83 2.28 -6.27
CA ALA A 49 -18.43 2.80 -7.58
C ALA A 49 -17.89 4.24 -7.46
N CYS A 50 -16.69 4.48 -8.00
CA CYS A 50 -16.12 5.81 -8.24
C CYS A 50 -15.99 6.74 -7.01
N LEU A 51 -15.49 6.24 -5.88
CA LEU A 51 -15.07 7.11 -4.75
C LEU A 51 -13.54 7.07 -4.58
N PRO A 52 -12.77 7.90 -5.32
CA PRO A 52 -11.31 7.95 -5.17
C PRO A 52 -10.88 8.31 -3.74
N ASP A 53 -11.66 9.12 -3.03
CA ASP A 53 -11.39 9.56 -1.65
C ASP A 53 -11.45 8.43 -0.60
N LEU A 54 -11.88 7.22 -0.98
CA LEU A 54 -11.94 6.06 -0.08
C LEU A 54 -10.73 5.14 -0.17
N SER A 55 -9.86 5.32 -1.16
CA SER A 55 -8.61 4.56 -1.26
C SER A 55 -7.56 5.21 -0.34
N PRO A 56 -7.05 4.50 0.69
CA PRO A 56 -5.99 5.03 1.54
C PRO A 56 -4.75 5.41 0.73
N THR A 57 -4.47 4.67 -0.35
CA THR A 57 -3.35 4.94 -1.27
C THR A 57 -3.52 6.27 -2.00
N ASP A 58 -4.73 6.58 -2.47
CA ASP A 58 -5.02 7.79 -3.25
C ASP A 58 -4.98 9.05 -2.38
N TYR A 59 -5.51 8.99 -1.15
CA TYR A 59 -5.55 10.16 -0.28
C TYR A 59 -4.24 10.41 0.50
N HIS A 60 -3.59 9.35 1.01
CA HIS A 60 -2.41 9.50 1.85
C HIS A 60 -1.10 9.33 1.08
N SER A 61 -0.91 8.17 0.45
CA SER A 61 0.40 7.82 -0.13
C SER A 61 0.74 8.64 -1.36
N PHE A 62 -0.19 8.75 -2.33
CA PHE A 62 0.05 9.52 -3.55
C PHE A 62 0.20 11.02 -3.29
N LYS A 63 -0.55 11.56 -2.32
CA LYS A 63 -0.39 12.97 -1.90
C LYS A 63 0.99 13.24 -1.29
N SER A 64 1.51 12.32 -0.47
CA SER A 64 2.87 12.42 0.07
C SER A 64 3.93 12.28 -1.02
N LEU A 65 3.72 11.35 -1.96
CA LEU A 65 4.61 11.18 -3.12
C LEU A 65 4.62 12.44 -4.00
N ASP A 66 3.47 13.02 -4.32
CA ASP A 66 3.34 14.24 -5.11
C ASP A 66 4.14 15.40 -4.51
N ASN A 67 4.13 15.52 -3.18
CA ASN A 67 4.94 16.51 -2.48
C ASN A 67 6.43 16.18 -2.54
N PHE A 68 6.80 14.90 -2.43
CA PHE A 68 8.19 14.45 -2.50
C PHE A 68 8.81 14.70 -3.87
N ILE A 69 8.09 14.40 -4.96
CA ILE A 69 8.59 14.55 -6.33
C ILE A 69 8.34 15.95 -6.92
N LYS A 70 7.81 16.88 -6.13
CA LYS A 70 7.40 18.19 -6.62
C LYS A 70 8.58 18.98 -7.20
N GLY A 71 8.52 19.27 -8.49
CA GLY A 71 9.54 20.05 -9.20
C GLY A 71 10.75 19.23 -9.64
N ILE A 72 10.73 17.91 -9.45
CA ILE A 72 11.72 17.00 -10.02
C ILE A 72 11.35 16.72 -11.48
N VAL A 73 12.36 16.74 -12.36
CA VAL A 73 12.23 16.28 -13.75
C VAL A 73 13.08 15.02 -13.88
N PHE A 74 12.44 13.90 -14.21
CA PHE A 74 13.14 12.63 -14.45
C PHE A 74 13.60 12.56 -15.91
N GLU A 75 14.87 12.22 -16.14
CA GLU A 75 15.41 12.09 -17.51
C GLU A 75 15.08 10.72 -18.11
N ASN A 76 14.93 9.71 -17.25
CA ASN A 76 14.64 8.34 -17.65
C ASN A 76 13.82 7.60 -16.57
N GLN A 77 13.42 6.37 -16.87
CA GLN A 77 12.63 5.53 -15.97
C GLN A 77 13.40 5.15 -14.70
N THR A 78 14.70 4.89 -14.80
CA THR A 78 15.54 4.51 -13.66
C THR A 78 15.65 5.65 -12.63
N ASP A 79 15.70 6.90 -13.08
CA ASP A 79 15.67 8.05 -12.16
C ASP A 79 14.36 8.11 -11.37
N ALA A 80 13.24 7.82 -12.02
CA ALA A 80 11.92 7.79 -11.38
C ALA A 80 11.78 6.61 -10.40
N GLU A 81 12.29 5.43 -10.75
CA GLU A 81 12.32 4.25 -9.88
C GLU A 81 13.16 4.50 -8.63
N ASN A 82 14.37 5.06 -8.79
CA ASN A 82 15.25 5.39 -7.67
C ASN A 82 14.59 6.41 -6.71
N ALA A 83 13.96 7.46 -7.25
CA ALA A 83 13.26 8.44 -6.42
C ALA A 83 12.05 7.83 -5.69
N PHE A 84 11.38 6.85 -6.29
CA PHE A 84 10.30 6.12 -5.63
C PHE A 84 10.84 5.24 -4.49
N ASP A 85 11.96 4.54 -4.69
CA ASP A 85 12.59 3.75 -3.63
C ASP A 85 13.05 4.63 -2.46
N GLU A 86 13.64 5.79 -2.74
CA GLU A 86 13.98 6.80 -1.73
C GLU A 86 12.75 7.30 -0.98
N PHE A 87 11.65 7.57 -1.70
CA PHE A 87 10.39 7.94 -1.09
C PHE A 87 9.88 6.85 -0.13
N ILE A 88 9.85 5.59 -0.55
CA ILE A 88 9.40 4.48 0.29
C ILE A 88 10.30 4.33 1.53
N ALA A 89 11.62 4.43 1.36
CA ALA A 89 12.56 4.41 2.48
C ALA A 89 12.34 5.57 3.47
N SER A 90 11.90 6.74 2.99
CA SER A 90 11.63 7.92 3.81
C SER A 90 10.36 7.83 4.66
N GLN A 91 9.40 6.96 4.31
CA GLN A 91 8.12 6.83 5.04
C GLN A 91 8.25 6.13 6.41
N GLY A 92 9.43 5.61 6.75
CA GLY A 92 9.68 4.89 8.00
C GLY A 92 9.16 3.45 7.93
N SER A 93 9.93 2.50 8.46
CA SER A 93 9.54 1.09 8.55
C SER A 93 8.20 0.97 9.28
N LEU A 94 7.18 0.51 8.56
CA LEU A 94 6.14 -0.32 9.18
C LEU A 94 6.77 -1.61 9.70
#